data_AF-A0A9E5PHF2-F1
#
_entry.id   AF-A0A9E5PHF2-F1
#
_cell.length_a   1.000
_cell.length_b   1.000
_cell.length_c   1.000
_cell.angle_alpha   90.00
_cell.angle_beta   90.00
_cell.angle_gamma   90.00
#
_symmetry.space_group_name_H-M   'P 1'
#
loop_
_entity.id
_entity.type
_entity.pdbx_description
1 polymer ?
#
loop_
_entity_poly.entity_id
_entity_poly.type
_entity_poly.pdbx_seq_one_letter_code
_entity_poly.pdbx_strand_id
1 'polypeptide(L)'
;QAAGRGALYVADGHHRYETAVAYRDEHPDATQTSALIVPIADPGLVVLPVHRVVHGEAIDADHRVEQDLRERFQVRDLASDSSYAEELAKLRGRGTACVMVLPQGRALALLLKSGVSLGDLPFANQKALASLDVARLDAIVVKRLVTEAGKNAAVSYRADIGEVIDLVRNRKAVAGVLLNPA
;
A
#
# COMPACT_ATOMS: atom_id res chain seq x y z
N GLN A 1 -20.98 12.14 26.53
CA GLN A 1 -21.93 11.66 25.50
C GLN A 1 -21.62 10.19 25.24
N ALA A 2 -22.64 9.33 25.13
CA ALA A 2 -22.42 7.93 24.78
C ALA A 2 -22.30 7.81 23.26
N ALA A 3 -21.17 7.31 22.76
CA ALA A 3 -21.15 6.74 21.42
C ALA A 3 -22.09 5.52 21.44
N GLY A 4 -22.96 5.40 20.43
CA GLY A 4 -24.01 4.38 20.43
C GLY A 4 -23.49 2.93 20.56
N ARG A 5 -24.41 1.96 20.61
CA ARG A 5 -24.09 0.52 20.73
C ARG A 5 -23.39 -0.11 19.52
N GLY A 6 -22.99 0.68 18.53
CA GLY A 6 -22.33 0.20 17.31
C GLY A 6 -20.86 -0.16 17.55
N ALA A 7 -20.26 -0.89 16.62
CA ALA A 7 -18.82 -1.14 16.62
C ALA A 7 -18.04 0.17 16.50
N LEU A 8 -16.98 0.32 17.29
CA LEU A 8 -15.98 1.36 17.13
C LEU A 8 -14.78 0.77 16.39
N TYR A 9 -14.25 1.53 15.43
CA TYR A 9 -13.06 1.17 14.69
C TYR A 9 -11.89 2.03 15.17
N VAL A 10 -10.73 1.41 15.37
CA VAL A 10 -9.49 2.14 15.68
C VAL A 10 -8.96 2.71 14.37
N ALA A 11 -9.12 4.00 14.16
CA ALA A 11 -8.56 4.69 12.98
C ALA A 11 -7.07 5.03 13.19
N ASP A 12 -6.69 5.39 14.42
CA ASP A 12 -5.32 5.70 14.81
C ASP A 12 -5.07 5.24 16.27
N GLY A 13 -3.83 4.92 16.59
CA GLY A 13 -3.42 4.52 17.94
C GLY A 13 -3.59 3.03 18.26
N HIS A 14 -3.52 2.14 17.26
CA HIS A 14 -3.55 0.68 17.47
C HIS A 14 -2.61 0.21 18.57
N HIS A 15 -1.33 0.60 18.52
CA HIS A 15 -0.37 0.27 19.57
C HIS A 15 -0.74 0.86 20.93
N ARG A 16 -1.28 2.09 20.98
CA ARG A 16 -1.75 2.70 22.23
C ARG A 16 -2.93 1.92 22.82
N TYR A 17 -3.85 1.47 21.98
CA TYR A 17 -4.97 0.63 22.39
C TYR A 17 -4.49 -0.74 22.89
N GLU A 18 -3.59 -1.41 22.16
CA GLU A 18 -2.99 -2.68 22.58
C GLU A 18 -2.26 -2.55 23.93
N THR A 19 -1.47 -1.49 24.12
CA THR A 19 -0.83 -1.20 25.41
C THR A 19 -1.85 -0.96 26.52
N ALA A 20 -2.93 -0.20 26.26
CA ALA A 20 -3.98 0.04 27.24
C ALA A 20 -4.71 -1.26 27.64
N VAL A 21 -4.94 -2.15 26.68
CA VAL A 21 -5.53 -3.48 26.92
C VAL A 21 -4.61 -4.33 27.79
N ALA A 22 -3.32 -4.44 27.43
CA ALA A 22 -2.34 -5.18 28.22
C ALA A 22 -2.21 -4.61 29.65
N TYR A 23 -2.20 -3.29 29.79
CA TYR A 23 -2.12 -2.63 31.09
C TYR A 23 -3.33 -2.95 31.98
N ARG A 24 -4.56 -2.94 31.43
CA ARG A 24 -5.78 -3.33 32.15
C ARG A 24 -5.72 -4.80 32.60
N ASP A 25 -5.17 -5.69 31.77
CA ASP A 25 -5.08 -7.11 32.12
C ASP A 25 -4.14 -7.35 33.32
N GLU A 26 -3.14 -6.48 33.50
CA GLU A 26 -2.27 -6.45 34.69
C GLU A 26 -2.88 -5.67 35.87
N HIS A 27 -3.70 -4.64 35.57
CA HIS A 27 -4.29 -3.72 36.54
C HIS A 27 -5.81 -3.62 36.30
N PRO A 28 -6.62 -4.55 36.86
CA PRO A 28 -8.06 -4.63 36.57
C PRO A 28 -8.88 -3.40 36.95
N ASP A 29 -8.34 -2.53 37.80
CA ASP A 29 -8.91 -1.23 38.18
C ASP A 29 -8.78 -0.15 37.08
N ALA A 30 -7.88 -0.35 36.11
CA ALA A 30 -7.70 0.51 34.95
C ALA A 30 -8.81 0.30 33.88
N THR A 31 -10.03 0.68 34.23
CA THR A 31 -11.24 0.41 33.43
C THR A 31 -11.53 1.40 32.31
N GLN A 32 -10.72 2.45 32.14
CA GLN A 32 -10.99 3.56 31.24
C GLN A 32 -9.80 3.86 30.32
N THR A 33 -10.08 4.27 29.08
CA THR A 33 -9.09 4.83 28.16
C THR A 33 -9.68 6.06 27.48
N SER A 34 -8.84 7.05 27.21
CA SER A 34 -9.27 8.26 26.50
C SER A 34 -9.25 8.02 24.99
N ALA A 35 -10.32 8.41 24.31
CA ALA A 35 -10.44 8.31 22.86
C ALA A 35 -11.12 9.54 22.26
N LEU A 36 -10.70 9.93 21.06
CA LEU A 36 -11.45 10.84 20.20
C LEU A 36 -12.39 10.02 19.32
N ILE A 37 -13.68 10.32 19.36
CA ILE A 37 -14.69 9.63 18.56
C ILE A 37 -15.10 10.54 17.41
N VAL A 38 -14.82 10.09 16.19
CA VAL A 38 -15.16 10.79 14.95
C VAL A 38 -16.24 9.98 14.22
N PRO A 39 -17.33 10.60 13.74
CA PRO A 39 -18.30 9.92 12.89
C PRO A 39 -17.62 9.40 11.61
N ILE A 40 -17.87 8.14 11.23
CA ILE A 40 -17.32 7.59 9.99
C ILE A 40 -17.83 8.30 8.73
N ALA A 41 -19.00 8.93 8.83
CA ALA A 41 -19.62 9.71 7.77
C ALA A 41 -19.17 11.19 7.76
N ASP A 42 -18.24 11.58 8.63
CA ASP A 42 -17.70 12.94 8.65
C ASP A 42 -16.99 13.23 7.32
N PRO A 43 -17.40 14.25 6.54
CA PRO A 43 -16.76 14.58 5.26
C PRO A 43 -15.28 14.99 5.41
N GLY A 44 -14.85 15.41 6.60
CA GLY A 44 -13.46 15.72 6.92
C GLY A 44 -12.61 14.49 7.25
N LEU A 45 -13.22 13.30 7.44
CA LEU A 45 -12.49 12.06 7.63
C LEU A 45 -12.06 11.50 6.27
N VAL A 46 -10.79 11.67 5.93
CA VAL A 46 -10.20 11.18 4.68
C VAL A 46 -9.16 10.10 4.99
N VAL A 47 -9.27 8.94 4.35
CA VAL A 47 -8.25 7.88 4.41
C VAL A 47 -7.27 8.08 3.25
N LEU A 48 -6.04 8.47 3.57
CA LEU A 48 -4.99 8.64 2.57
C LEU A 48 -4.26 7.31 2.30
N PRO A 49 -3.82 7.07 1.06
CA PRO A 49 -3.02 5.90 0.73
C PRO A 49 -1.64 5.98 1.39
N VAL A 50 -1.09 4.83 1.73
CA VAL A 50 0.29 4.70 2.21
C VAL A 50 1.11 4.02 1.14
N HIS A 51 1.94 4.79 0.43
CA HIS A 51 2.80 4.33 -0.65
C HIS A 51 4.01 3.56 -0.11
N ARG A 52 4.57 2.67 -0.94
CA ARG A 52 5.70 1.82 -0.57
C ARG A 52 6.94 2.27 -1.32
N VAL A 53 8.04 2.32 -0.61
CA VAL A 53 9.35 2.65 -1.15
C VAL A 53 10.26 1.45 -0.89
N VAL A 54 10.76 0.85 -1.95
CA VAL A 54 11.64 -0.31 -1.89
C VAL A 54 13.09 0.16 -1.95
N HIS A 55 13.90 -0.30 -1.00
CA HIS A 55 15.32 -0.04 -0.89
C HIS A 55 16.08 -1.35 -1.05
N GLY A 56 17.31 -1.29 -1.55
CA GLY A 56 18.18 -2.47 -1.70
C GLY A 56 19.15 -2.31 -2.85
N GLU A 57 19.56 -3.44 -3.43
CA GLU A 57 20.42 -3.53 -4.60
C GLU A 57 19.69 -3.08 -5.86
N ALA A 58 20.44 -2.65 -6.87
CA ALA A 58 19.87 -2.23 -8.15
C ALA A 58 19.08 -3.40 -8.78
N ILE A 59 17.86 -3.10 -9.22
CA ILE A 59 16.95 -4.08 -9.80
C ILE A 59 16.98 -4.04 -11.32
N ASP A 60 16.86 -5.19 -11.97
CA ASP A 60 16.58 -5.29 -13.40
C ASP A 60 15.08 -5.10 -13.66
N ALA A 61 14.64 -3.85 -13.52
CA ALA A 61 13.23 -3.49 -13.63
C ALA A 61 12.69 -3.74 -15.05
N ASP A 62 13.50 -3.40 -16.07
CA ASP A 62 13.09 -3.33 -17.47
C ASP A 62 12.93 -4.72 -18.11
N HIS A 63 13.68 -5.72 -17.63
CA HIS A 63 13.57 -7.08 -18.13
C HIS A 63 12.86 -7.98 -17.11
N ARG A 64 13.52 -8.33 -16.02
CA ARG A 64 13.06 -9.41 -15.12
C ARG A 64 11.83 -9.04 -14.31
N VAL A 65 11.70 -7.81 -13.82
CA VAL A 65 10.54 -7.43 -13.01
C VAL A 65 9.32 -7.21 -13.90
N GLU A 66 9.48 -6.43 -14.97
CA GLU A 66 8.38 -6.10 -15.87
C GLU A 66 7.82 -7.33 -16.62
N GLN A 67 8.68 -8.26 -17.04
CA GLN A 67 8.25 -9.50 -17.69
C GLN A 67 7.36 -10.35 -16.75
N ASP A 68 7.78 -10.55 -15.51
CA ASP A 68 7.01 -11.31 -14.52
C ASP A 68 5.68 -10.60 -14.19
N LEU A 69 5.71 -9.27 -14.08
CA LEU A 69 4.49 -8.50 -13.82
C LEU A 69 3.51 -8.57 -15.00
N ARG A 70 3.99 -8.63 -16.25
CA ARG A 70 3.14 -8.80 -17.44
C ARG A 70 2.35 -10.10 -17.45
N GLU A 71 2.71 -11.12 -16.68
CA GLU A 71 1.92 -12.34 -16.58
C GLU A 71 0.53 -12.02 -15.99
N ARG A 72 0.49 -11.23 -14.93
CA ARG A 72 -0.74 -10.91 -14.16
C ARG A 72 -1.31 -9.52 -14.44
N PHE A 73 -0.51 -8.58 -14.90
CA PHE A 73 -0.90 -7.18 -15.09
C PHE A 73 -0.89 -6.79 -16.57
N GLN A 74 -1.83 -5.91 -16.93
CA GLN A 74 -1.67 -5.01 -18.07
C GLN A 74 -0.67 -3.94 -17.63
N VAL A 75 0.44 -3.85 -18.35
CA VAL A 75 1.54 -2.93 -18.05
C VAL A 75 1.58 -1.86 -19.13
N ARG A 76 1.59 -0.59 -18.73
CA ARG A 76 1.68 0.56 -19.62
C ARG A 76 2.76 1.52 -19.12
N ASP A 77 3.70 1.87 -19.99
CA ASP A 77 4.67 2.93 -19.70
C ASP A 77 3.98 4.29 -19.53
N LEU A 78 4.45 5.05 -18.55
CA LEU A 78 4.07 6.44 -18.32
C LEU A 78 5.24 7.34 -18.72
N ALA A 79 4.91 8.47 -19.36
CA ALA A 79 5.91 9.45 -19.71
C ALA A 79 6.50 10.11 -18.45
N SER A 80 7.75 10.56 -18.53
CA SER A 80 8.48 11.13 -17.38
C SER A 80 7.89 12.45 -16.87
N ASP A 81 7.14 13.15 -17.72
CA ASP A 81 6.41 14.39 -17.44
C ASP A 81 4.95 14.17 -17.01
N SER A 82 4.47 12.92 -17.01
CA SER A 82 3.10 12.59 -16.60
C SER A 82 2.91 12.81 -15.10
N SER A 83 1.74 13.33 -14.74
CA SER A 83 1.28 13.34 -13.35
C SER A 83 0.89 11.92 -12.93
N TYR A 84 1.75 11.25 -12.17
CA TYR A 84 1.50 9.88 -11.71
C TYR A 84 0.24 9.79 -10.83
N ALA A 85 -0.11 10.86 -10.10
CA ALA A 85 -1.34 10.94 -9.33
C ALA A 85 -2.58 10.90 -10.24
N GLU A 86 -2.57 11.63 -11.36
CA GLU A 86 -3.67 11.61 -12.34
C GLU A 86 -3.75 10.28 -13.08
N GLU A 87 -2.62 9.72 -13.49
CA GLU A 87 -2.57 8.40 -14.12
C GLU A 87 -3.13 7.31 -13.22
N LEU A 88 -2.78 7.34 -11.93
CA LEU A 88 -3.31 6.42 -10.93
C LEU A 88 -4.81 6.63 -10.70
N ALA A 89 -5.28 7.88 -10.69
CA ALA A 89 -6.70 8.21 -10.58
C ALA A 89 -7.51 7.68 -11.77
N LYS A 90 -6.98 7.69 -13.00
CA LYS A 90 -7.62 7.10 -14.19
C LYS A 90 -7.81 5.57 -14.11
N LEU A 91 -7.08 4.90 -13.20
CA LEU A 91 -7.19 3.47 -12.97
C LEU A 91 -8.19 3.12 -11.86
N ARG A 92 -8.68 4.09 -11.09
CA ARG A 92 -9.66 3.86 -10.02
C ARG A 92 -10.93 3.20 -10.55
N GLY A 93 -11.46 2.26 -9.78
CA GLY A 93 -12.68 1.53 -10.11
C GLY A 93 -12.54 0.50 -11.25
N ARG A 94 -11.37 0.40 -11.89
CA ARG A 94 -11.12 -0.58 -12.98
C ARG A 94 -10.60 -1.93 -12.47
N GLY A 95 -10.32 -2.03 -11.18
CA GLY A 95 -9.73 -3.20 -10.53
C GLY A 95 -8.47 -2.83 -9.74
N THR A 96 -7.73 -3.85 -9.30
CA THR A 96 -6.48 -3.67 -8.55
C THR A 96 -5.42 -3.00 -9.42
N ALA A 97 -5.00 -1.81 -9.04
CA ALA A 97 -4.05 -1.01 -9.83
C ALA A 97 -3.06 -0.22 -8.98
N CYS A 98 -1.87 0.01 -9.53
CA CYS A 98 -0.85 0.87 -8.94
C CYS A 98 0.00 1.55 -10.03
N VAL A 99 0.80 2.53 -9.61
CA VAL A 99 1.89 3.07 -10.45
C VAL A 99 3.21 2.68 -9.79
N MET A 100 4.05 1.98 -10.54
CA MET A 100 5.41 1.65 -10.13
C MET A 100 6.37 2.71 -10.68
N VAL A 101 7.01 3.45 -9.78
CA VAL A 101 8.01 4.47 -10.11
C VAL A 101 9.39 3.84 -10.07
N LEU A 102 10.18 4.07 -11.12
CA LEU A 102 11.53 3.54 -11.30
C LEU A 102 12.55 4.69 -11.40
N PRO A 103 13.85 4.40 -11.23
CA PRO A 103 14.90 5.39 -11.44
C PRO A 103 14.83 6.00 -12.85
N GLN A 104 15.53 7.12 -13.05
CA GLN A 104 15.66 7.78 -14.36
C GLN A 104 14.33 8.37 -14.90
N GLY A 105 13.32 8.51 -14.04
CA GLY A 105 12.04 9.14 -14.40
C GLY A 105 11.09 8.24 -15.17
N ARG A 106 11.35 6.93 -15.21
CA ARG A 106 10.45 5.93 -15.78
C ARG A 106 9.37 5.55 -14.76
N ALA A 107 8.15 5.31 -15.23
CA ALA A 107 7.09 4.74 -14.40
C ALA A 107 6.19 3.82 -15.22
N LEU A 108 5.62 2.82 -14.56
CA LEU A 108 4.70 1.84 -15.15
C LEU A 108 3.35 1.90 -14.45
N ALA A 109 2.28 2.06 -15.22
CA ALA A 109 0.93 1.81 -14.76
C ALA A 109 0.64 0.30 -14.82
N LEU A 110 0.24 -0.27 -13.69
CA LEU A 110 -0.07 -1.68 -13.55
C LEU A 110 -1.56 -1.83 -13.24
N LEU A 111 -2.29 -2.55 -14.09
CA LEU A 111 -3.69 -2.91 -13.87
C LEU A 111 -3.82 -4.44 -13.89
N LEU A 112 -4.29 -5.04 -12.80
CA LEU A 112 -4.44 -6.48 -12.70
C LEU A 112 -5.43 -6.97 -13.77
N LYS A 113 -5.04 -7.99 -14.57
CA LYS A 113 -5.90 -8.54 -15.62
C LYS A 113 -7.12 -9.24 -15.01
N SER A 114 -8.25 -9.17 -15.68
CA SER A 114 -9.45 -9.94 -15.34
C SER A 114 -9.20 -11.44 -15.47
N GLY A 115 -9.64 -12.24 -14.50
CA GLY A 115 -9.58 -13.70 -14.56
C GLY A 115 -8.23 -14.32 -14.17
N VAL A 116 -7.27 -13.52 -13.69
CA VAL A 116 -6.00 -14.05 -13.16
C VAL A 116 -6.27 -14.83 -11.87
N SER A 117 -5.69 -16.02 -11.77
CA SER A 117 -5.72 -16.80 -10.53
C SER A 117 -4.90 -16.08 -9.45
N LEU A 118 -5.52 -15.87 -8.29
CA LEU A 118 -4.89 -15.35 -7.08
C LEU A 118 -4.84 -16.40 -5.96
N GLY A 119 -5.09 -17.66 -6.30
CA GLY A 119 -5.17 -18.76 -5.33
C GLY A 119 -3.84 -19.10 -4.67
N ASP A 120 -2.73 -18.67 -5.26
CA ASP A 120 -1.36 -18.85 -4.76
C ASP A 120 -0.94 -17.76 -3.75
N LEU A 121 -1.76 -16.74 -3.55
CA LEU A 121 -1.47 -15.67 -2.58
C LEU A 121 -1.60 -16.19 -1.14
N PRO A 122 -0.77 -15.71 -0.20
CA PRO A 122 -0.74 -16.22 1.18
C PRO A 122 -2.06 -16.03 1.95
N PHE A 123 -2.92 -15.13 1.48
CA PHE A 123 -4.23 -14.81 2.07
C PHE A 123 -5.41 -15.23 1.18
N ALA A 124 -5.19 -16.10 0.18
CA ALA A 124 -6.23 -16.49 -0.78
C ALA A 124 -7.48 -17.11 -0.11
N ASN A 125 -7.31 -17.76 1.04
CA ASN A 125 -8.39 -18.34 1.85
C ASN A 125 -9.12 -17.31 2.74
N GLN A 126 -8.61 -16.08 2.85
CA GLN A 126 -9.18 -15.02 3.69
C GLN A 126 -9.92 -14.00 2.82
N LYS A 127 -11.23 -14.20 2.64
CA LYS A 127 -12.06 -13.42 1.70
C LYS A 127 -11.90 -11.90 1.86
N ALA A 128 -11.82 -11.40 3.09
CA ALA A 128 -11.63 -9.97 3.37
C ALA A 128 -10.28 -9.47 2.81
N LEU A 129 -9.16 -10.06 3.21
CA LEU A 129 -7.83 -9.68 2.72
C LEU A 129 -7.66 -9.92 1.23
N ALA A 130 -8.18 -11.04 0.71
CA ALA A 130 -8.13 -11.38 -0.71
C ALA A 130 -8.87 -10.38 -1.60
N SER A 131 -9.80 -9.59 -1.05
CA SER A 131 -10.50 -8.52 -1.77
C SER A 131 -9.77 -7.19 -1.79
N LEU A 132 -8.77 -6.99 -0.91
CA LEU A 132 -8.06 -5.73 -0.76
C LEU A 132 -6.98 -5.56 -1.84
N ASP A 133 -7.05 -4.45 -2.58
CA ASP A 133 -6.05 -4.07 -3.57
C ASP A 133 -4.65 -3.97 -2.95
N VAL A 134 -4.57 -3.33 -1.78
CA VAL A 134 -3.33 -3.16 -1.02
C VAL A 134 -2.63 -4.48 -0.71
N ALA A 135 -3.39 -5.51 -0.32
CA ALA A 135 -2.85 -6.83 0.02
C ALA A 135 -2.34 -7.56 -1.24
N ARG A 136 -3.10 -7.50 -2.34
CA ARG A 136 -2.70 -8.07 -3.64
C ARG A 136 -1.42 -7.42 -4.17
N LEU A 137 -1.36 -6.09 -4.13
CA LEU A 137 -0.21 -5.33 -4.60
C LEU A 137 1.04 -5.60 -3.75
N ASP A 138 0.89 -5.76 -2.42
CA ASP A 138 2.00 -6.12 -1.56
C ASP A 138 2.52 -7.53 -1.86
N ALA A 139 1.62 -8.51 -2.00
CA ALA A 139 2.01 -9.90 -2.24
C ALA A 139 2.59 -10.17 -3.63
N ILE A 140 2.23 -9.34 -4.63
CA ILE A 140 2.67 -9.53 -6.00
C ILE A 140 3.78 -8.53 -6.37
N VAL A 141 3.48 -7.23 -6.34
CA VAL A 141 4.37 -6.18 -6.86
C VAL A 141 5.50 -5.89 -5.86
N VAL A 142 5.16 -5.54 -4.61
CA VAL A 142 6.16 -5.18 -3.60
C VAL A 142 7.06 -6.37 -3.28
N LYS A 143 6.49 -7.56 -3.07
CA LYS A 143 7.25 -8.79 -2.85
C LYS A 143 8.23 -9.09 -3.99
N ARG A 144 7.82 -8.89 -5.25
CA ARG A 144 8.71 -9.10 -6.39
C ARG A 144 9.87 -8.11 -6.38
N LEU A 145 9.58 -6.83 -6.16
CA LEU A 145 10.61 -5.79 -6.08
C LEU A 145 11.61 -6.04 -4.95
N VAL A 146 11.12 -6.41 -3.76
CA VAL A 146 11.97 -6.76 -2.60
C VAL A 146 12.86 -7.96 -2.90
N THR A 147 12.31 -8.99 -3.57
CA THR A 147 13.07 -10.18 -3.95
C THR A 147 14.20 -9.84 -4.92
N GLU A 148 13.92 -8.99 -5.91
CA GLU A 148 14.91 -8.55 -6.88
C GLU A 148 15.95 -7.60 -6.27
N ALA A 149 15.55 -6.79 -5.29
CA ALA A 149 16.43 -5.85 -4.58
C ALA A 149 17.39 -6.52 -3.58
N GLY A 150 17.42 -7.85 -3.52
CA GLY A 150 18.40 -8.62 -2.76
C GLY A 150 18.05 -8.84 -1.28
N LYS A 151 18.94 -9.51 -0.56
CA LYS A 151 18.69 -10.01 0.81
C LYS A 151 18.53 -8.90 1.85
N ASN A 152 19.15 -7.75 1.61
CA ASN A 152 19.09 -6.58 2.52
C ASN A 152 17.99 -5.60 2.09
N ALA A 153 17.06 -6.03 1.22
CA ALA A 153 15.98 -5.18 0.79
C ALA A 153 15.08 -4.80 1.96
N ALA A 154 14.64 -3.54 1.95
CA ALA A 154 13.77 -2.98 2.97
C ALA A 154 12.63 -2.21 2.31
N VAL A 155 11.49 -2.13 2.99
CA VAL A 155 10.34 -1.33 2.56
C VAL A 155 10.12 -0.23 3.58
N SER A 156 10.02 1.01 3.11
CA SER A 156 9.54 2.13 3.89
C SER A 156 8.23 2.69 3.33
N TYR A 157 7.55 3.52 4.10
CA TYR A 157 6.19 3.97 3.82
C TYR A 157 6.13 5.49 3.75
N ARG A 158 5.37 6.03 2.80
CA ARG A 158 5.18 7.48 2.60
C ARG A 158 3.72 7.80 2.27
N ALA A 159 3.21 8.90 2.85
CA ALA A 159 1.88 9.41 2.54
C ALA A 159 1.88 10.29 1.27
N ASP A 160 2.99 10.98 1.01
CA ASP A 160 3.13 11.89 -0.13
C ASP A 160 3.73 11.20 -1.36
N ILE A 161 3.15 11.45 -2.54
CA ILE A 161 3.62 10.90 -3.82
C ILE A 161 4.94 11.56 -4.24
N GLY A 162 5.10 12.87 -4.01
CA GLY A 162 6.30 13.62 -4.34
C GLY A 162 7.52 13.07 -3.61
N GLU A 163 7.40 12.79 -2.31
CA GLU A 163 8.46 12.17 -1.52
C GLU A 163 8.91 10.81 -2.09
N VAL A 164 7.96 9.98 -2.54
CA VAL A 164 8.29 8.69 -3.18
C VAL A 164 9.06 8.91 -4.47
N ILE A 165 8.57 9.82 -5.32
CA ILE A 165 9.20 10.15 -6.61
C ILE A 165 10.62 10.67 -6.37
N ASP A 166 10.81 11.58 -5.41
CA ASP A 166 12.09 12.17 -5.10
C ASP A 166 13.09 11.15 -4.56
N LEU A 167 12.66 10.23 -3.70
CA LEU A 167 13.51 9.15 -3.20
C LEU A 167 14.03 8.25 -4.34
N VAL A 168 13.15 7.92 -5.29
CA VAL A 168 13.50 7.04 -6.43
C VAL A 168 14.36 7.79 -7.46
N ARG A 169 14.00 9.02 -7.83
CA ARG A 169 14.77 9.85 -8.77
C ARG A 169 16.18 10.14 -8.28
N ASN A 170 16.33 10.40 -6.97
CA ASN A 170 17.62 10.62 -6.34
C ASN A 170 18.37 9.31 -5.99
N ARG A 171 17.89 8.16 -6.45
CA ARG A 171 18.49 6.83 -6.22
C ARG A 171 18.69 6.46 -4.75
N LYS A 172 17.89 7.05 -3.84
CA LYS A 172 17.80 6.64 -2.42
C LYS A 172 16.90 5.42 -2.23
N ALA A 173 16.13 5.08 -3.26
CA ALA A 173 15.28 3.91 -3.36
C ALA A 173 15.40 3.31 -4.76
N VAL A 174 15.13 2.02 -4.88
CA VAL A 174 15.21 1.27 -6.14
C VAL A 174 13.88 1.24 -6.88
N ALA A 175 12.76 1.39 -6.16
CA ALA A 175 11.43 1.52 -6.74
C ALA A 175 10.46 2.17 -5.75
N GLY A 176 9.41 2.78 -6.28
CA GLY A 176 8.24 3.26 -5.53
C GLY A 176 6.97 2.60 -6.04
N VAL A 177 6.02 2.29 -5.15
CA VAL A 177 4.70 1.76 -5.51
C VAL A 177 3.63 2.69 -4.97
N LEU A 178 3.02 3.43 -5.88
CA LEU A 178 1.94 4.37 -5.61
C LEU A 178 0.60 3.65 -5.68
N LEU A 179 -0.28 3.94 -4.73
CA LEU A 179 -1.53 3.20 -4.52
C LEU A 179 -2.71 4.16 -4.57
N ASN A 180 -3.85 3.63 -4.99
CA ASN A 180 -5.09 4.34 -4.79
C ASN A 180 -5.43 4.39 -3.28
N PRO A 181 -6.09 5.46 -2.82
CA PRO A 181 -6.77 5.46 -1.54
C PRO A 181 -7.73 4.28 -1.47
N ALA A 182 -7.85 3.71 -0.27
CA ALA A 182 -8.77 2.62 0.02
C ALA A 182 -10.24 3.08 0.02
#